data_AF-A0A2G5U7F0-F1
#
_entry.id   AF-A0A2G5U7F0-F1
#
_cell.length_a   1.000
_cell.length_b   1.000
_cell.length_c   1.000
_cell.angle_alpha   90.00
_cell.angle_beta   90.00
_cell.angle_gamma   90.00
#
_symmetry.space_group_name_H-M   'P 1'
#
loop_
_entity.id
_entity.type
_entity.pdbx_description
1 polymer ?
#
loop_
_entity_poly.entity_id
_entity_poly.type
_entity_poly.pdbx_seq_one_letter_code
_entity_poly.pdbx_strand_id
1 'polypeptide(L)'
;MGFSMQSQFGAIERKVEMLISRKSNLDKSQFENTKPLEESIADVLKNMKFSTQDSKVEPIVSQQSTSKTEESTLKVSNFKKSFLFNAADFLKGASVDMDHSSSSNLNPLIGYDQSNLVLLDRPQLLTDKAWCSNAENPVLTINLAKYIKPISVSYEHAHWEGIVPNGAPRTYDVAACLDFYCEKWKPLVSNCEYSQYGSNEQMCNISSHMDVPLIGKVQFRFRENYGGTKTTCVHLVRVYGEAKTPAKIEEKNLRSEEICTDLRWYYHNSYFKYIWANKNCTVLYENNCCLECPECCQECLITDYNRKTFENIGLYTLLFVVTVIISFFVILTFLSILFSCIPFLRRYIH
;
A
#
# COMPACT_ATOMS: atom_id res chain seq x y z
N MET A 1 16.27 -54.16 -4.96
CA MET A 1 17.11 -52.96 -5.19
C MET A 1 16.44 -51.78 -4.52
N GLY A 2 16.92 -51.35 -3.36
CA GLY A 2 16.22 -50.33 -2.55
C GLY A 2 17.16 -49.68 -1.56
N PHE A 3 18.26 -49.09 -2.05
CA PHE A 3 19.15 -48.22 -1.28
C PHE A 3 19.76 -47.21 -2.25
N SER A 4 19.17 -46.01 -2.35
CA SER A 4 19.82 -44.85 -2.99
C SER A 4 19.16 -43.51 -2.63
N MET A 5 17.82 -43.46 -2.46
CA MET A 5 17.13 -42.18 -2.19
C MET A 5 17.35 -41.61 -0.78
N GLN A 6 17.65 -42.45 0.22
CA GLN A 6 17.81 -41.99 1.61
C GLN A 6 19.09 -41.15 1.83
N SER A 7 20.12 -41.32 0.99
CA SER A 7 21.37 -40.55 1.13
C SER A 7 21.27 -39.11 0.59
N GLN A 8 20.40 -38.88 -0.41
CA GLN A 8 20.22 -37.56 -1.01
C GLN A 8 19.41 -36.63 -0.10
N PHE A 9 18.41 -37.16 0.61
CA PHE A 9 17.63 -36.36 1.58
C PHE A 9 18.50 -35.88 2.75
N GLY A 10 19.37 -36.74 3.30
CA GLY A 10 20.27 -36.34 4.38
C GLY A 10 21.31 -35.29 3.98
N ALA A 11 21.71 -35.24 2.71
CA ALA A 11 22.62 -34.20 2.20
C ALA A 11 21.92 -32.84 2.01
N ILE A 12 20.62 -32.85 1.67
CA ILE A 12 19.81 -31.64 1.53
C ILE A 12 19.46 -31.06 2.91
N GLU A 13 19.10 -31.91 3.87
CA GLU A 13 18.75 -31.50 5.23
C GLU A 13 19.91 -30.78 5.92
N ARG A 14 21.14 -31.32 5.81
CA ARG A 14 22.35 -30.65 6.33
C ARG A 14 22.66 -29.30 5.66
N LYS A 15 22.34 -29.14 4.37
CA LYS A 15 22.50 -27.84 3.68
C LYS A 15 21.48 -26.82 4.17
N VAL A 16 20.25 -27.24 4.45
CA VAL A 16 19.19 -26.38 4.99
C VAL A 16 19.53 -25.93 6.41
N GLU A 17 19.98 -26.84 7.28
CA GLU A 17 20.41 -26.50 8.65
C GLU A 17 21.59 -25.53 8.67
N MET A 18 22.57 -25.72 7.76
CA MET A 18 23.71 -24.80 7.62
C MET A 18 23.29 -23.39 7.16
N LEU A 19 22.29 -23.29 6.27
CA LEU A 19 21.74 -22.00 5.84
C LEU A 19 20.95 -21.30 6.95
N ILE A 20 20.22 -22.06 7.77
CA ILE A 20 19.47 -21.52 8.91
C ILE A 20 20.43 -21.00 9.99
N SER A 21 21.51 -21.72 10.32
CA SER A 21 22.49 -21.24 11.30
C SER A 21 23.28 -20.02 10.82
N ARG A 22 23.56 -19.94 9.50
CA ARG A 22 24.21 -18.77 8.91
C ARG A 22 23.32 -17.52 8.96
N LYS A 23 22.01 -17.67 8.73
CA LYS A 23 21.04 -16.57 8.83
C LYS A 23 20.86 -16.10 10.28
N SER A 24 20.79 -17.03 11.24
CA SER A 24 20.69 -16.70 12.66
C SER A 24 21.92 -15.95 13.21
N ASN A 25 23.13 -16.31 12.77
CA ASN A 25 24.35 -15.60 13.17
C ASN A 25 24.49 -14.21 12.51
N LEU A 26 23.89 -14.02 11.33
CA LEU A 26 23.85 -12.71 10.67
C LEU A 26 22.89 -11.76 11.39
N ASP A 27 21.69 -12.25 11.75
CA ASP A 27 20.68 -11.47 12.49
C ASP A 27 21.16 -11.11 13.90
N LYS A 28 21.93 -11.98 14.56
CA LYS A 28 22.42 -11.74 15.93
C LYS A 28 23.53 -10.69 16.01
N SER A 29 24.34 -10.52 14.96
CA SER A 29 25.41 -9.52 14.96
C SER A 29 24.93 -8.10 14.59
N GLN A 30 23.69 -7.96 14.09
CA GLN A 30 23.11 -6.67 13.70
C GLN A 30 22.30 -5.98 14.82
N PHE A 31 21.94 -6.71 15.88
CA PHE A 31 21.08 -6.21 16.97
C PHE A 31 21.81 -5.72 18.24
N GLU A 32 23.12 -5.91 18.38
CA GLU A 32 23.84 -5.54 19.61
C GLU A 32 24.33 -4.08 19.68
N ASN A 33 24.11 -3.24 18.66
CA ASN A 33 24.56 -1.84 18.67
C ASN A 33 23.51 -0.84 18.15
N THR A 34 22.35 -0.74 18.81
CA THR A 34 21.44 0.38 18.55
C THR A 34 20.86 0.90 19.86
N LYS A 35 21.18 2.16 20.19
CA LYS A 35 20.48 2.90 21.25
C LYS A 35 19.01 3.10 20.85
N PRO A 36 18.08 3.24 21.82
CA PRO A 36 16.66 3.46 21.54
C PRO A 36 16.43 4.70 20.66
N LEU A 37 15.60 4.54 19.62
CA LEU A 37 15.30 5.54 18.60
C LEU A 37 14.77 6.87 19.19
N GLU A 38 14.04 6.80 20.31
CA GLU A 38 13.51 7.95 21.05
C GLU A 38 14.60 8.87 21.61
N GLU A 39 15.74 8.32 22.03
CA GLU A 39 16.86 9.10 22.58
C GLU A 39 17.59 9.89 21.48
N SER A 40 17.67 9.32 20.27
CA SER A 40 18.29 9.99 19.11
C SER A 40 17.47 11.17 18.58
N ILE A 41 16.14 11.10 18.69
CA ILE A 41 15.23 12.14 18.21
C ILE A 41 15.32 13.37 19.12
N ALA A 42 15.44 13.15 20.44
CA ALA A 42 15.59 14.22 21.42
C ALA A 42 16.91 15.00 21.28
N ASP A 43 18.01 14.31 20.96
CA ASP A 43 19.32 14.93 20.74
C ASP A 43 19.40 15.75 19.44
N VAL A 44 18.64 15.35 18.40
CA VAL A 44 18.54 16.13 17.15
C VAL A 44 17.72 17.41 17.36
N LEU A 45 16.61 17.34 18.11
CA LEU A 45 15.74 18.50 18.39
C LEU A 45 16.41 19.57 19.27
N LYS A 46 17.34 19.19 20.17
CA LYS A 46 18.07 20.15 21.03
C LYS A 46 19.04 21.06 20.27
N ASN A 47 19.43 20.71 19.04
CA ASN A 47 20.50 21.40 18.31
C ASN A 47 20.01 22.43 17.28
N MET A 48 18.71 22.66 17.13
CA MET A 48 18.18 23.71 16.24
C MET A 48 17.81 24.98 17.02
N LYS A 49 18.64 26.02 16.88
CA LYS A 49 18.25 27.40 17.20
C LYS A 49 17.38 27.94 16.05
N PHE A 50 16.13 28.28 16.34
CA PHE A 50 15.25 29.00 15.42
C PHE A 50 15.64 30.48 15.35
N SER A 51 15.87 30.99 14.14
CA SER A 51 15.96 32.43 13.86
C SER A 51 14.66 32.87 13.19
N THR A 52 13.89 33.71 13.88
CA THR A 52 12.65 34.30 13.39
C THR A 52 12.99 35.57 12.61
N GLN A 53 12.63 35.65 11.32
CA GLN A 53 12.45 36.94 10.65
C GLN A 53 11.23 36.91 9.73
N ASP A 54 10.30 37.80 10.04
CA ASP A 54 9.16 38.22 9.23
C ASP A 54 9.64 39.02 8.01
N SER A 55 9.06 38.75 6.84
CA SER A 55 8.99 39.77 5.78
C SER A 55 7.85 39.50 4.80
N LYS A 56 6.91 40.46 4.81
CA LYS A 56 5.79 40.74 3.91
C LYS A 56 6.25 40.94 2.46
N VAL A 57 5.54 40.39 1.46
CA VAL A 57 5.67 40.82 0.04
C VAL A 57 4.31 40.75 -0.68
N GLU A 58 3.95 41.86 -1.35
CA GLU A 58 2.81 42.05 -2.28
C GLU A 58 3.22 41.72 -3.75
N PRO A 59 2.25 41.54 -4.69
CA PRO A 59 2.44 40.72 -5.88
C PRO A 59 3.01 41.48 -7.09
N ILE A 60 3.83 40.80 -7.90
CA ILE A 60 4.29 41.28 -9.22
C ILE A 60 3.59 40.46 -10.32
N VAL A 61 2.93 41.20 -11.21
CA VAL A 61 2.20 40.77 -12.41
C VAL A 61 3.16 40.17 -13.45
N SER A 62 2.84 38.99 -14.00
CA SER A 62 3.59 38.36 -15.10
C SER A 62 2.97 38.72 -16.45
N GLN A 63 3.77 39.34 -17.32
CA GLN A 63 3.44 39.59 -18.71
C GLN A 63 3.64 38.33 -19.58
N GLN A 64 2.68 38.11 -20.45
CA GLN A 64 2.52 36.99 -21.37
C GLN A 64 3.19 37.34 -22.70
N SER A 65 4.14 36.53 -23.17
CA SER A 65 4.66 36.60 -24.55
C SER A 65 4.63 35.23 -25.21
N THR A 66 3.72 35.13 -26.18
CA THR A 66 3.57 34.04 -27.15
C THR A 66 4.68 34.07 -28.20
N SER A 67 5.27 32.93 -28.53
CA SER A 67 5.85 32.68 -29.86
C SER A 67 5.72 31.20 -30.25
N LYS A 68 5.34 30.99 -31.52
CA LYS A 68 5.08 29.70 -32.14
C LYS A 68 6.37 29.04 -32.65
N THR A 69 6.31 27.72 -32.66
CA THR A 69 7.13 26.64 -33.23
C THR A 69 8.11 26.99 -34.36
N GLU A 70 9.35 26.49 -34.22
CA GLU A 70 10.11 25.87 -35.32
C GLU A 70 11.07 24.79 -34.76
N GLU A 71 11.09 23.64 -35.44
CA GLU A 71 11.89 22.45 -35.13
C GLU A 71 13.39 22.76 -35.13
N SER A 72 14.02 22.56 -33.98
CA SER A 72 15.46 22.35 -33.90
C SER A 72 15.70 21.21 -32.92
N THR A 73 16.40 20.21 -33.43
CA THR A 73 16.88 19.00 -32.78
C THR A 73 17.63 19.31 -31.48
N LEU A 74 16.86 19.53 -30.40
CA LEU A 74 17.38 19.57 -29.06
C LEU A 74 17.74 18.13 -28.67
N LYS A 75 19.03 17.88 -28.50
CA LYS A 75 19.55 16.85 -27.60
C LYS A 75 19.02 17.17 -26.20
N VAL A 76 17.77 16.79 -25.94
CA VAL A 76 17.10 16.93 -24.64
C VAL A 76 17.76 15.94 -23.69
N SER A 77 18.67 16.46 -22.88
CA SER A 77 18.95 16.07 -21.49
C SER A 77 18.53 14.65 -21.08
N ASN A 78 19.22 13.62 -21.59
CA ASN A 78 19.06 12.23 -21.13
C ASN A 78 19.62 11.97 -19.71
N PHE A 79 20.07 13.00 -18.98
CA PHE A 79 20.76 12.85 -17.69
C PHE A 79 19.93 13.19 -16.44
N LYS A 80 18.68 13.66 -16.55
CA LYS A 80 17.85 14.05 -15.37
C LYS A 80 16.74 13.06 -14.99
N LYS A 81 16.43 12.05 -15.82
CA LYS A 81 15.34 11.10 -15.54
C LYS A 81 15.75 9.95 -14.60
N SER A 82 17.04 9.77 -14.31
CA SER A 82 17.59 8.57 -13.68
C SER A 82 17.54 8.52 -12.15
N PHE A 83 16.95 9.51 -11.46
CA PHE A 83 16.96 9.57 -9.99
C PHE A 83 15.63 9.93 -9.32
N LEU A 84 14.52 9.96 -10.07
CA LEU A 84 13.20 10.20 -9.50
C LEU A 84 12.65 8.91 -8.91
N PHE A 85 12.47 8.88 -7.60
CA PHE A 85 11.89 7.77 -6.86
C PHE A 85 10.47 8.13 -6.41
N ASN A 86 9.49 7.34 -6.84
CA ASN A 86 8.14 7.40 -6.28
C ASN A 86 8.15 6.78 -4.88
N ALA A 87 8.14 7.61 -3.84
CA ALA A 87 8.11 7.18 -2.45
C ALA A 87 6.70 6.84 -1.95
N ALA A 88 5.67 7.16 -2.73
CA ALA A 88 4.29 6.77 -2.43
C ALA A 88 3.91 5.41 -3.06
N ASP A 89 4.87 4.69 -3.66
CA ASP A 89 4.61 3.39 -4.29
C ASP A 89 4.37 2.29 -3.25
N PHE A 90 3.18 1.69 -3.30
CA PHE A 90 2.77 0.58 -2.43
C PHE A 90 3.72 -0.62 -2.51
N LEU A 91 4.22 -0.98 -3.70
CA LEU A 91 5.14 -2.12 -3.88
C LEU A 91 6.50 -1.86 -3.22
N LYS A 92 6.81 -0.59 -2.94
CA LYS A 92 8.03 -0.18 -2.23
C LYS A 92 7.82 -0.04 -0.73
N GLY A 93 6.61 -0.30 -0.23
CA GLY A 93 6.26 -0.23 1.19
C GLY A 93 5.52 1.03 1.62
N ALA A 94 5.06 1.86 0.68
CA ALA A 94 4.16 2.96 1.03
C ALA A 94 2.77 2.42 1.42
N SER A 95 2.04 3.18 2.23
CA SER A 95 0.69 2.81 2.65
C SER A 95 -0.18 4.02 2.91
N VAL A 96 -1.49 3.86 2.73
CA VAL A 96 -2.48 4.83 3.17
C VAL A 96 -2.61 4.72 4.69
N ASP A 97 -2.53 5.85 5.37
CA ASP A 97 -2.86 5.94 6.79
C ASP A 97 -4.36 6.13 6.93
N MET A 98 -5.06 5.07 7.31
CA MET A 98 -6.52 5.10 7.37
C MET A 98 -7.08 5.92 8.51
N ASP A 99 -6.37 5.99 9.63
CA ASP A 99 -6.82 6.72 10.81
C ASP A 99 -6.79 8.24 10.57
N HIS A 100 -5.93 8.67 9.65
CA HIS A 100 -5.74 10.08 9.28
C HIS A 100 -6.23 10.41 7.86
N SER A 101 -6.90 9.48 7.19
CA SER A 101 -7.54 9.71 5.89
C SER A 101 -9.05 9.85 6.06
N SER A 102 -9.70 10.52 5.13
CA SER A 102 -11.16 10.49 5.03
C SER A 102 -11.65 9.08 4.74
N SER A 103 -12.86 8.76 5.19
CA SER A 103 -13.49 7.47 4.88
C SER A 103 -13.56 7.24 3.38
N SER A 104 -13.33 5.99 2.95
CA SER A 104 -13.29 5.61 1.53
C SER A 104 -14.14 4.39 1.23
N ASN A 105 -14.64 4.30 0.00
CA ASN A 105 -15.26 3.08 -0.55
C ASN A 105 -14.32 1.87 -0.54
N LEU A 106 -12.99 2.10 -0.54
CA LEU A 106 -11.99 1.04 -0.53
C LEU A 106 -11.71 0.50 0.88
N ASN A 107 -12.26 1.11 1.94
CA ASN A 107 -12.19 0.60 3.30
C ASN A 107 -13.61 0.32 3.83
N PRO A 108 -14.28 -0.75 3.34
CA PRO A 108 -15.63 -1.07 3.75
C PRO A 108 -15.68 -1.62 5.18
N LEU A 109 -16.83 -1.43 5.85
CA LEU A 109 -17.08 -2.00 7.19
C LEU A 109 -16.98 -3.54 7.19
N ILE A 110 -17.30 -4.18 6.08
CA ILE A 110 -17.21 -5.62 5.86
C ILE A 110 -16.34 -5.85 4.63
N GLY A 111 -15.23 -6.56 4.82
CA GLY A 111 -14.24 -6.83 3.77
C GLY A 111 -12.84 -6.47 4.23
N TYR A 112 -11.89 -6.48 3.30
CA TYR A 112 -10.53 -6.04 3.56
C TYR A 112 -10.28 -4.65 3.00
N ASP A 113 -9.42 -3.90 3.69
CA ASP A 113 -8.98 -2.59 3.22
C ASP A 113 -8.18 -2.69 1.91
N GLN A 114 -8.67 -1.98 0.90
CA GLN A 114 -8.10 -1.85 -0.44
C GLN A 114 -7.55 -0.44 -0.70
N SER A 115 -7.50 0.44 0.30
CA SER A 115 -7.16 1.87 0.11
C SER A 115 -5.79 2.06 -0.54
N ASN A 116 -4.86 1.14 -0.31
CA ASN A 116 -3.54 1.14 -0.94
C ASN A 116 -3.56 1.01 -2.48
N LEU A 117 -4.69 0.69 -3.11
CA LEU A 117 -4.81 0.69 -4.58
C LEU A 117 -4.55 2.07 -5.20
N VAL A 118 -4.78 3.15 -4.46
CA VAL A 118 -4.48 4.53 -4.90
C VAL A 118 -2.96 4.82 -4.96
N LEU A 119 -2.15 3.92 -4.40
CA LEU A 119 -0.69 4.01 -4.29
C LEU A 119 0.03 2.94 -5.11
N LEU A 120 -0.71 1.97 -5.66
CA LEU A 120 -0.16 0.87 -6.44
C LEU A 120 0.28 1.39 -7.80
N ASP A 121 1.59 1.58 -7.95
CA ASP A 121 2.21 2.11 -9.17
C ASP A 121 2.10 1.09 -10.30
N ARG A 122 1.23 1.38 -11.27
CA ARG A 122 0.84 0.45 -12.33
C ARG A 122 0.79 1.13 -13.69
N PRO A 123 1.15 0.42 -14.78
CA PRO A 123 1.15 0.98 -16.12
C PRO A 123 -0.28 1.21 -16.69
N GLN A 124 -1.29 0.52 -16.15
CA GLN A 124 -2.68 0.68 -16.57
C GLN A 124 -3.56 1.02 -15.36
N LEU A 125 -4.28 2.14 -15.44
CA LEU A 125 -5.24 2.53 -14.42
C LEU A 125 -6.54 1.73 -14.56
N LEU A 126 -7.03 1.25 -13.41
CA LEU A 126 -8.28 0.50 -13.28
C LEU A 126 -9.32 1.42 -12.68
N THR A 127 -10.44 1.62 -13.37
CA THR A 127 -11.35 2.70 -13.02
C THR A 127 -12.28 2.39 -11.86
N ASP A 128 -12.56 1.12 -11.63
CA ASP A 128 -13.35 0.64 -10.50
C ASP A 128 -12.56 0.60 -9.18
N LYS A 129 -11.27 0.93 -9.22
CA LYS A 129 -10.32 0.84 -8.09
C LYS A 129 -9.85 2.19 -7.56
N ALA A 130 -10.64 3.24 -7.75
CA ALA A 130 -10.35 4.57 -7.22
C ALA A 130 -10.69 4.68 -5.72
N TRP A 131 -9.87 5.42 -4.98
CA TRP A 131 -10.17 5.83 -3.62
C TRP A 131 -11.19 6.97 -3.67
N CYS A 132 -12.43 6.70 -3.26
CA CYS A 132 -13.53 7.64 -3.31
C CYS A 132 -14.02 8.02 -1.92
N SER A 133 -14.17 9.31 -1.65
CA SER A 133 -14.69 9.83 -0.39
C SER A 133 -15.87 10.79 -0.62
N ASN A 134 -16.81 10.78 0.32
CA ASN A 134 -17.95 11.72 0.36
C ASN A 134 -17.73 12.87 1.36
N ALA A 135 -16.53 12.99 1.94
CA ALA A 135 -16.18 14.11 2.79
C ALA A 135 -16.23 15.42 2.01
N GLU A 136 -16.63 16.52 2.67
CA GLU A 136 -16.65 17.84 2.03
C GLU A 136 -15.24 18.33 1.68
N ASN A 137 -14.26 18.04 2.54
CA ASN A 137 -12.84 18.32 2.32
C ASN A 137 -12.05 17.01 2.44
N PRO A 138 -12.01 16.17 1.40
CA PRO A 138 -11.35 14.87 1.45
C PRO A 138 -9.84 15.00 1.68
N VAL A 139 -9.32 14.21 2.60
CA VAL A 139 -7.89 14.11 2.91
C VAL A 139 -7.44 12.67 2.70
N LEU A 140 -6.36 12.48 1.94
CA LEU A 140 -5.67 11.21 1.78
C LEU A 140 -4.28 11.35 2.42
N THR A 141 -4.07 10.64 3.53
CA THR A 141 -2.79 10.61 4.25
C THR A 141 -1.99 9.39 3.84
N ILE A 142 -0.72 9.57 3.51
CA ILE A 142 0.15 8.52 2.97
C ILE A 142 1.43 8.45 3.80
N ASN A 143 1.72 7.27 4.34
CA ASN A 143 3.04 6.91 4.83
C ASN A 143 3.91 6.54 3.62
N LEU A 144 4.99 7.29 3.42
CA LEU A 144 5.93 7.06 2.33
C LEU A 144 6.82 5.85 2.64
N ALA A 145 7.16 5.10 1.60
CA ALA A 145 8.08 3.95 1.66
C ALA A 145 9.46 4.33 2.24
N LYS A 146 9.88 5.58 2.04
CA LYS A 146 11.17 6.11 2.51
C LYS A 146 11.02 7.58 2.86
N TYR A 147 11.82 8.01 3.82
CA TYR A 147 12.02 9.42 4.10
C TYR A 147 12.74 10.09 2.91
N ILE A 148 12.10 11.08 2.30
CA ILE A 148 12.64 11.77 1.11
C ILE A 148 12.56 13.29 1.27
N LYS A 149 13.39 14.00 0.49
CA LYS A 149 13.14 15.40 0.17
C LYS A 149 12.24 15.42 -1.07
N PRO A 150 10.98 15.86 -0.96
CA PRO A 150 10.03 15.81 -2.05
C PRO A 150 10.35 16.90 -3.07
N ILE A 151 10.23 16.56 -4.35
CA ILE A 151 10.56 17.43 -5.49
C ILE A 151 9.31 17.76 -6.28
N SER A 152 8.41 16.79 -6.40
CA SER A 152 7.12 16.96 -7.05
C SER A 152 6.16 15.90 -6.56
N VAL A 153 4.88 16.16 -6.79
CA VAL A 153 3.83 15.15 -6.72
C VAL A 153 3.22 15.00 -8.11
N SER A 154 2.58 13.88 -8.37
CA SER A 154 1.72 13.76 -9.53
C SER A 154 0.39 13.14 -9.16
N TYR A 155 -0.60 13.48 -9.97
CA TYR A 155 -1.89 12.84 -9.98
C TYR A 155 -2.12 12.29 -11.40
N GLU A 156 -2.52 11.02 -11.47
CA GLU A 156 -2.85 10.35 -12.71
C GLU A 156 -4.30 9.89 -12.69
N HIS A 157 -4.99 10.14 -13.80
CA HIS A 157 -6.34 9.64 -14.08
C HIS A 157 -6.41 9.11 -15.50
N ALA A 158 -7.23 8.08 -15.72
CA ALA A 158 -7.52 7.57 -17.06
C ALA A 158 -8.46 8.56 -17.78
N HIS A 159 -7.99 9.22 -18.84
CA HIS A 159 -8.90 9.97 -19.71
C HIS A 159 -9.73 8.97 -20.52
N TRP A 160 -11.05 9.02 -20.37
CA TRP A 160 -11.96 8.23 -21.19
C TRP A 160 -12.44 9.09 -22.34
N GLU A 161 -11.94 8.85 -23.55
CA GLU A 161 -12.34 9.63 -24.74
C GLU A 161 -12.15 11.16 -24.57
N GLY A 162 -11.21 11.57 -23.70
CA GLY A 162 -10.97 12.98 -23.35
C GLY A 162 -11.87 13.54 -22.24
N ILE A 163 -12.67 12.72 -21.57
CA ILE A 163 -13.58 13.12 -20.49
C ILE A 163 -12.97 12.77 -19.13
N VAL A 164 -12.81 13.78 -18.29
CA VAL A 164 -12.47 13.61 -16.87
C VAL A 164 -13.77 13.43 -16.08
N PRO A 165 -13.89 12.39 -15.23
CA PRO A 165 -15.09 12.20 -14.41
C PRO A 165 -15.34 13.37 -13.48
N ASN A 166 -16.61 13.70 -13.30
CA ASN A 166 -17.14 14.67 -12.35
C ASN A 166 -16.52 14.58 -10.94
N GLY A 167 -16.30 13.35 -10.45
CA GLY A 167 -15.71 13.11 -9.13
C GLY A 167 -14.18 13.20 -9.08
N ALA A 168 -13.48 13.34 -10.20
CA ALA A 168 -12.03 13.46 -10.18
C ALA A 168 -11.60 14.80 -9.54
N PRO A 169 -10.53 14.83 -8.74
CA PRO A 169 -9.94 16.07 -8.26
C PRO A 169 -9.58 17.02 -9.40
N ARG A 170 -10.02 18.28 -9.27
CA ARG A 170 -9.61 19.40 -10.11
C ARG A 170 -8.48 20.17 -9.44
N THR A 171 -8.63 20.50 -8.16
CA THR A 171 -7.64 21.25 -7.39
C THR A 171 -7.32 20.56 -6.08
N TYR A 172 -6.05 20.55 -5.70
CA TYR A 172 -5.58 19.94 -4.46
C TYR A 172 -4.32 20.61 -3.92
N ASP A 173 -4.12 20.49 -2.62
CA ASP A 173 -2.89 20.86 -1.93
C ASP A 173 -2.17 19.62 -1.42
N VAL A 174 -0.87 19.74 -1.19
CA VAL A 174 -0.09 18.71 -0.50
C VAL A 174 0.66 19.31 0.68
N ALA A 175 0.54 18.66 1.83
CA ALA A 175 1.25 19.01 3.05
C ALA A 175 2.16 17.87 3.51
N ALA A 176 3.30 18.24 4.11
CA ALA A 176 4.17 17.33 4.84
C ALA A 176 3.69 17.23 6.28
N CYS A 177 3.55 16.01 6.80
CA CYS A 177 3.33 15.77 8.21
C CYS A 177 4.69 15.81 8.95
N LEU A 178 4.77 16.61 10.00
CA LEU A 178 5.98 16.78 10.82
C LEU A 178 5.95 15.93 12.10
N ASP A 179 4.81 15.30 12.39
CA ASP A 179 4.61 14.34 13.46
C ASP A 179 3.84 13.10 12.96
N PHE A 180 3.71 12.10 13.84
CA PHE A 180 3.05 10.83 13.51
C PHE A 180 1.57 11.00 13.19
N TYR A 181 0.85 11.86 13.93
CA TYR A 181 -0.60 12.07 13.79
C TYR A 181 -0.95 13.12 12.72
N CYS A 182 0.04 13.75 12.09
CA CYS A 182 -0.13 14.87 11.16
C CYS A 182 -0.89 16.06 11.76
N GLU A 183 -0.81 16.28 13.07
CA GLU A 183 -1.34 17.48 13.74
C GLU A 183 -0.47 18.68 13.42
N LYS A 184 0.85 18.47 13.38
CA LYS A 184 1.83 19.44 12.90
C LYS A 184 2.15 19.13 11.45
N TRP A 185 1.83 20.07 10.56
CA TRP A 185 2.11 19.94 9.15
C TRP A 185 2.59 21.25 8.53
N LYS A 186 3.26 21.13 7.37
CA LYS A 186 3.75 22.26 6.59
C LYS A 186 3.32 22.10 5.13
N PRO A 187 2.74 23.12 4.47
CA PRO A 187 2.43 23.06 3.05
C PRO A 187 3.69 22.75 2.24
N LEU A 188 3.62 21.78 1.33
CA LEU A 188 4.67 21.50 0.33
C LEU A 188 4.37 22.25 -0.97
N VAL A 189 3.13 22.15 -1.42
CA VAL A 189 2.62 22.82 -2.61
C VAL A 189 1.13 23.04 -2.47
N SER A 190 0.63 24.12 -3.07
CA SER A 190 -0.77 24.51 -3.01
C SER A 190 -1.32 24.79 -4.40
N ASN A 191 -2.63 24.64 -4.58
CA ASN A 191 -3.34 24.89 -5.83
C ASN A 191 -2.78 24.09 -7.01
N CYS A 192 -2.42 22.83 -6.77
CA CYS A 192 -2.13 21.91 -7.86
C CYS A 192 -3.42 21.69 -8.65
N GLU A 193 -3.40 21.98 -9.94
CA GLU A 193 -4.54 21.82 -10.83
C GLU A 193 -4.32 20.60 -11.73
N TYR A 194 -5.32 19.74 -11.80
CA TYR A 194 -5.40 18.67 -12.79
C TYR A 194 -6.30 19.14 -13.92
N SER A 195 -5.78 19.23 -15.14
CA SER A 195 -6.50 19.73 -16.32
C SER A 195 -6.97 18.60 -17.23
N GLN A 196 -8.23 18.63 -17.65
CA GLN A 196 -8.76 17.68 -18.65
C GLN A 196 -8.09 17.74 -20.03
N TYR A 197 -7.35 18.81 -20.32
CA TYR A 197 -6.62 18.98 -21.58
C TYR A 197 -5.16 18.57 -21.50
N GLY A 198 -4.70 18.14 -20.32
CA GLY A 198 -3.33 17.71 -20.09
C GLY A 198 -3.11 16.23 -20.41
N SER A 199 -1.92 15.73 -20.06
CA SER A 199 -1.63 14.30 -20.05
C SER A 199 -2.41 13.57 -18.95
N ASN A 200 -2.55 12.24 -19.07
CA ASN A 200 -3.15 11.39 -18.03
C ASN A 200 -2.54 11.64 -16.65
N GLU A 201 -1.21 11.65 -16.59
CA GLU A 201 -0.44 12.02 -15.41
C GLU A 201 -0.02 13.48 -15.49
N GLN A 202 -0.25 14.25 -14.43
CA GLN A 202 0.16 15.65 -14.35
C GLN A 202 0.95 15.89 -13.09
N MET A 203 2.11 16.53 -13.25
CA MET A 203 3.03 16.82 -12.17
C MET A 203 2.77 18.22 -11.60
N CYS A 204 2.82 18.31 -10.28
CA CYS A 204 2.83 19.56 -9.54
C CYS A 204 4.17 19.68 -8.82
N ASN A 205 4.98 20.65 -9.23
CA ASN A 205 6.34 20.82 -8.73
C ASN A 205 6.34 21.49 -7.35
N ILE A 206 7.18 20.99 -6.45
CA ILE A 206 7.42 21.57 -5.14
C ILE A 206 8.61 22.52 -5.26
N SER A 207 8.51 23.69 -4.64
CA SER A 207 9.60 24.67 -4.67
C SER A 207 10.86 24.10 -4.00
N SER A 208 11.99 24.15 -4.71
CA SER A 208 13.28 23.65 -4.22
C SER A 208 13.84 24.44 -3.04
N HIS A 209 13.37 25.68 -2.86
CA HIS A 209 13.75 26.59 -1.78
C HIS A 209 13.05 26.31 -0.46
N MET A 210 12.12 25.35 -0.44
CA MET A 210 11.42 24.97 0.77
C MET A 210 12.38 24.29 1.75
N ASP A 211 12.58 24.91 2.91
CA ASP A 211 13.27 24.32 4.04
C ASP A 211 12.33 23.38 4.78
N VAL A 212 12.26 22.13 4.29
CA VAL A 212 11.48 21.05 4.89
C VAL A 212 12.45 19.90 5.15
N PRO A 213 12.40 19.26 6.33
CA PRO A 213 13.22 18.08 6.60
C PRO A 213 12.87 16.95 5.64
N LEU A 214 13.62 15.84 5.71
CA LEU A 214 13.18 14.61 5.07
C LEU A 214 11.82 14.20 5.66
N ILE A 215 10.85 13.91 4.80
CA ILE A 215 9.48 13.59 5.20
C ILE A 215 9.19 12.12 4.93
N GLY A 216 8.53 11.48 5.89
CA GLY A 216 8.04 10.11 5.76
C GLY A 216 6.53 10.03 5.57
N LYS A 217 5.82 11.16 5.59
CA LYS A 217 4.35 11.18 5.57
C LYS A 217 3.81 12.48 4.95
N VAL A 218 2.80 12.35 4.12
CA VAL A 218 2.15 13.48 3.43
C VAL A 218 0.64 13.40 3.49
N GLN A 219 -0.01 14.55 3.30
CA GLN A 219 -1.45 14.67 3.11
C GLN A 219 -1.75 15.31 1.77
N PHE A 220 -2.48 14.60 0.91
CA PHE A 220 -3.20 15.19 -0.21
C PHE A 220 -4.54 15.72 0.30
N ARG A 221 -4.80 17.01 0.06
CA ARG A 221 -6.00 17.71 0.53
C ARG A 221 -6.77 18.18 -0.70
N PHE A 222 -7.82 17.45 -1.06
CA PHE A 222 -8.58 17.73 -2.27
C PHE A 222 -9.56 18.87 -1.99
N ARG A 223 -9.48 19.93 -2.80
CA ARG A 223 -10.25 21.17 -2.60
C ARG A 223 -11.53 21.13 -3.43
N GLU A 224 -11.39 20.86 -4.71
CA GLU A 224 -12.50 20.86 -5.65
C GLU A 224 -12.38 19.68 -6.60
N ASN A 225 -13.51 19.09 -6.98
CA ASN A 225 -13.63 18.13 -8.06
C ASN A 225 -14.18 18.83 -9.32
N TYR A 226 -14.39 18.08 -10.39
CA TYR A 226 -14.95 18.59 -11.64
C TYR A 226 -16.46 18.92 -11.60
N GLY A 227 -17.10 18.78 -10.44
CA GLY A 227 -18.50 19.13 -10.19
C GLY A 227 -19.46 18.01 -10.52
N GLY A 228 -20.76 18.22 -10.31
CA GLY A 228 -21.80 17.23 -10.65
C GLY A 228 -21.89 16.01 -9.70
N THR A 229 -21.04 15.92 -8.68
CA THR A 229 -21.13 14.96 -7.57
C THR A 229 -20.48 15.51 -6.32
N LYS A 230 -20.95 15.07 -5.15
CA LYS A 230 -20.30 15.34 -3.85
C LYS A 230 -19.10 14.43 -3.59
N THR A 231 -18.98 13.33 -4.34
CA THR A 231 -17.94 12.33 -4.14
C THR A 231 -16.66 12.73 -4.87
N THR A 232 -15.52 12.65 -4.21
CA THR A 232 -14.20 12.82 -4.83
C THR A 232 -13.51 11.47 -4.94
N CYS A 233 -13.09 11.09 -6.16
CA CYS A 233 -12.48 9.81 -6.51
C CYS A 233 -11.08 9.98 -7.07
N VAL A 234 -10.09 9.45 -6.37
CA VAL A 234 -8.66 9.58 -6.65
C VAL A 234 -8.14 8.25 -7.16
N HIS A 235 -7.50 8.25 -8.34
CA HIS A 235 -7.02 7.02 -8.99
C HIS A 235 -5.62 6.63 -8.59
N LEU A 236 -4.63 7.48 -8.89
CA LEU A 236 -3.24 7.21 -8.57
C LEU A 236 -2.52 8.51 -8.25
N VAL A 237 -1.87 8.55 -7.10
CA VAL A 237 -1.01 9.66 -6.69
C VAL A 237 0.41 9.17 -6.50
N ARG A 238 1.37 10.00 -6.86
CA ARG A 238 2.79 9.72 -6.67
C ARG A 238 3.47 10.88 -5.96
N VAL A 239 4.49 10.55 -5.18
CA VAL A 239 5.33 11.54 -4.49
C VAL A 239 6.77 11.26 -4.86
N TYR A 240 7.37 12.18 -5.61
CA TYR A 240 8.70 12.01 -6.13
C TYR A 240 9.73 12.72 -5.27
N GLY A 241 10.84 12.02 -5.01
CA GLY A 241 12.04 12.58 -4.40
C GLY A 241 13.30 12.07 -5.08
N GLU A 242 14.43 12.66 -4.69
CA GLU A 242 15.75 12.24 -5.15
C GLU A 242 16.15 10.88 -4.55
N ALA A 243 16.53 9.94 -5.42
CA ALA A 243 17.10 8.65 -5.03
C ALA A 243 18.63 8.72 -5.06
N LYS A 244 19.29 8.35 -3.94
CA LYS A 244 20.77 8.23 -3.90
C LYS A 244 21.31 7.08 -4.75
N THR A 245 20.45 6.09 -5.07
CA THR A 245 20.81 4.92 -5.86
C THR A 245 19.71 4.64 -6.88
N PRO A 246 20.05 4.35 -8.16
CA PRO A 246 19.06 3.96 -9.15
C PRO A 246 18.31 2.71 -8.67
N ALA A 247 16.99 2.69 -8.88
CA ALA A 247 16.21 1.48 -8.66
C ALA A 247 16.79 0.37 -9.53
N LYS A 248 17.20 -0.74 -8.92
CA LYS A 248 17.58 -1.92 -9.70
C LYS A 248 16.33 -2.38 -10.44
N ILE A 249 16.41 -2.46 -11.77
CA ILE A 249 15.42 -3.17 -12.56
C ILE A 249 15.59 -4.64 -12.18
N GLU A 250 14.64 -5.18 -11.41
CA GLU A 250 14.68 -6.59 -11.05
C GLU A 250 14.35 -7.41 -12.29
N GLU A 251 15.32 -8.19 -12.76
CA GLU A 251 15.09 -9.16 -13.83
C GLU A 251 14.12 -10.24 -13.35
N LYS A 252 13.16 -10.56 -14.21
CA LYS A 252 12.16 -11.59 -13.96
C LYS A 252 12.85 -12.93 -13.69
N ASN A 253 12.65 -13.47 -12.49
CA ASN A 253 13.19 -14.78 -12.12
C ASN A 253 12.34 -15.90 -12.76
N LEU A 254 12.93 -17.06 -13.07
CA LEU A 254 12.21 -18.25 -13.57
C LEU A 254 11.00 -18.60 -12.70
N ARG A 255 11.12 -18.40 -11.39
CA ARG A 255 10.02 -18.59 -10.43
C ARG A 255 8.85 -17.64 -10.67
N SER A 256 9.12 -16.39 -11.07
CA SER A 256 8.09 -15.40 -11.40
C SER A 256 7.33 -15.82 -12.66
N GLU A 257 8.03 -16.32 -13.68
CA GLU A 257 7.41 -16.82 -14.91
C GLU A 257 6.49 -18.01 -14.67
N GLU A 258 6.92 -18.97 -13.85
CA GLU A 258 6.08 -20.11 -13.45
C GLU A 258 4.82 -19.64 -12.71
N ILE A 259 4.95 -18.72 -11.74
CA ILE A 259 3.82 -18.16 -11.00
C ILE A 259 2.82 -17.48 -11.95
N CYS A 260 3.29 -16.64 -12.87
CA CYS A 260 2.42 -15.92 -13.80
C CYS A 260 1.71 -16.87 -14.77
N THR A 261 2.44 -17.87 -15.29
CA THR A 261 1.90 -18.88 -16.20
C THR A 261 0.81 -19.70 -15.52
N ASP A 262 1.05 -20.16 -14.30
CA ASP A 262 0.08 -20.92 -13.50
C ASP A 262 -1.17 -20.10 -13.22
N LEU A 263 -1.01 -18.85 -12.74
CA LEU A 263 -2.13 -17.97 -12.42
C LEU A 263 -2.98 -17.69 -13.65
N ARG A 264 -2.37 -17.41 -14.80
CA ARG A 264 -3.07 -17.23 -16.07
C ARG A 264 -3.82 -18.49 -16.48
N TRP A 265 -3.18 -19.66 -16.40
CA TRP A 265 -3.82 -20.91 -16.76
C TRP A 265 -5.03 -21.19 -15.84
N TYR A 266 -4.89 -20.98 -14.53
CA TYR A 266 -6.00 -21.12 -13.59
C TYR A 266 -7.14 -20.15 -13.90
N TYR A 267 -6.83 -18.89 -14.22
CA TYR A 267 -7.84 -17.88 -14.54
C TYR A 267 -8.74 -18.34 -15.70
N HIS A 268 -8.16 -18.80 -16.80
CA HIS A 268 -8.94 -19.17 -17.99
C HIS A 268 -9.52 -20.59 -17.97
N ASN A 269 -8.91 -21.53 -17.24
CA ASN A 269 -9.29 -22.95 -17.30
C ASN A 269 -9.94 -23.47 -16.02
N SER A 270 -9.72 -22.83 -14.88
CA SER A 270 -10.19 -23.30 -13.58
C SER A 270 -10.30 -22.18 -12.56
N TYR A 271 -11.40 -21.42 -12.63
CA TYR A 271 -11.67 -20.31 -11.71
C TYR A 271 -11.56 -20.70 -10.22
N PHE A 272 -11.99 -21.92 -9.87
CA PHE A 272 -11.81 -22.44 -8.52
C PHE A 272 -10.33 -22.52 -8.10
N LYS A 273 -9.44 -23.04 -8.96
CA LYS A 273 -8.00 -23.05 -8.66
C LYS A 273 -7.44 -21.63 -8.59
N TYR A 274 -7.94 -20.71 -9.41
CA TYR A 274 -7.52 -19.32 -9.42
C TYR A 274 -7.84 -18.62 -8.09
N ILE A 275 -9.05 -18.80 -7.54
CA ILE A 275 -9.42 -18.28 -6.22
C ILE A 275 -8.50 -18.84 -5.12
N TRP A 276 -8.09 -20.09 -5.23
CA TRP A 276 -7.31 -20.77 -4.19
C TRP A 276 -5.80 -20.49 -4.29
N ALA A 277 -5.35 -19.91 -5.39
CA ALA A 277 -3.94 -19.58 -5.59
C ALA A 277 -3.48 -18.49 -4.60
N ASN A 278 -2.20 -18.49 -4.24
CA ASN A 278 -1.59 -17.37 -3.52
C ASN A 278 -1.38 -16.20 -4.50
N LYS A 279 -2.44 -15.42 -4.71
CA LYS A 279 -2.44 -14.21 -5.52
C LYS A 279 -2.89 -13.04 -4.66
N ASN A 280 -2.41 -11.85 -5.01
CA ASN A 280 -2.94 -10.54 -4.63
C ASN A 280 -2.27 -9.50 -5.55
N CYS A 281 -2.64 -8.24 -5.45
CA CYS A 281 -2.02 -7.19 -6.28
C CYS A 281 -0.49 -7.15 -6.09
N THR A 282 0.03 -7.30 -4.85
CA THR A 282 1.48 -7.34 -4.60
C THR A 282 2.17 -8.43 -5.43
N VAL A 283 1.71 -9.67 -5.33
CA VAL A 283 2.28 -10.82 -6.06
C VAL A 283 2.21 -10.59 -7.57
N LEU A 284 1.07 -10.13 -8.09
CA LEU A 284 0.90 -9.94 -9.53
C LEU A 284 1.81 -8.86 -10.11
N TYR A 285 1.91 -7.71 -9.44
CA TYR A 285 2.70 -6.58 -9.95
C TYR A 285 4.20 -6.74 -9.68
N GLU A 286 4.63 -7.25 -8.52
CA GLU A 286 6.06 -7.53 -8.26
C GLU A 286 6.65 -8.53 -9.26
N ASN A 287 5.85 -9.52 -9.69
CA ASN A 287 6.29 -10.55 -10.64
C ASN A 287 6.06 -10.15 -12.11
N ASN A 288 5.55 -8.95 -12.38
CA ASN A 288 5.19 -8.48 -13.72
C ASN A 288 4.20 -9.39 -14.47
N CYS A 289 3.29 -10.06 -13.75
CA CYS A 289 2.32 -10.99 -14.34
C CYS A 289 1.27 -10.30 -15.22
N CYS A 290 1.04 -9.00 -15.01
CA CYS A 290 0.04 -8.24 -15.77
C CYS A 290 0.35 -8.12 -17.27
N LEU A 291 1.60 -8.39 -17.69
CA LEU A 291 1.95 -8.48 -19.11
C LEU A 291 1.40 -9.75 -19.77
N GLU A 292 1.25 -10.82 -19.01
CA GLU A 292 0.75 -12.11 -19.49
C GLU A 292 -0.76 -12.27 -19.31
N CYS A 293 -1.29 -11.71 -18.23
CA CYS A 293 -2.71 -11.75 -17.89
C CYS A 293 -3.17 -10.37 -17.35
N PRO A 294 -3.43 -9.39 -18.23
CA PRO A 294 -3.94 -8.07 -17.83
C PRO A 294 -5.23 -8.16 -17.00
N GLU A 295 -6.15 -9.03 -17.39
CA GLU A 295 -7.42 -9.30 -16.70
C GLU A 295 -7.23 -9.80 -15.27
N CYS A 296 -6.20 -10.61 -15.00
CA CYS A 296 -5.85 -11.02 -13.64
C CYS A 296 -5.54 -9.82 -12.73
N CYS A 297 -4.96 -8.75 -13.30
CA CYS A 297 -4.63 -7.54 -12.56
C CYS A 297 -5.83 -6.60 -12.41
N GLN A 298 -6.79 -6.65 -13.33
CA GLN A 298 -8.07 -5.95 -13.17
C GLN A 298 -8.85 -6.48 -11.95
N GLU A 299 -8.83 -7.80 -11.75
CA GLU A 299 -9.53 -8.45 -10.63
C GLU A 299 -8.73 -8.49 -9.31
N CYS A 300 -7.52 -7.92 -9.26
CA CYS A 300 -6.69 -8.05 -8.08
C CYS A 300 -7.24 -7.27 -6.89
N LEU A 301 -7.05 -7.84 -5.70
CA LEU A 301 -7.23 -7.18 -4.41
C LEU A 301 -5.89 -7.10 -3.70
N ILE A 302 -5.65 -6.05 -2.91
CA ILE A 302 -4.49 -5.88 -2.02
C ILE A 302 -4.36 -7.10 -1.10
N THR A 303 -5.51 -7.58 -0.65
CA THR A 303 -5.69 -8.68 0.30
C THR A 303 -6.70 -9.65 -0.29
N ASP A 304 -6.18 -10.74 -0.82
CA ASP A 304 -6.96 -11.83 -1.41
C ASP A 304 -7.06 -12.99 -0.40
N TYR A 305 -8.18 -13.70 -0.43
CA TYR A 305 -8.31 -14.97 0.26
C TYR A 305 -7.53 -16.03 -0.50
N ASN A 306 -6.55 -16.67 0.16
CA ASN A 306 -5.78 -17.75 -0.43
C ASN A 306 -6.03 -19.06 0.30
N ARG A 307 -5.45 -20.15 -0.23
CA ARG A 307 -5.56 -21.49 0.35
C ARG A 307 -5.25 -21.53 1.85
N LYS A 308 -4.19 -20.85 2.32
CA LYS A 308 -3.83 -20.86 3.74
C LYS A 308 -4.90 -20.22 4.61
N THR A 309 -5.48 -19.11 4.15
CA THR A 309 -6.58 -18.44 4.85
C THR A 309 -7.80 -19.36 4.96
N PHE A 310 -8.18 -20.02 3.86
CA PHE A 310 -9.31 -20.96 3.86
C PHE A 310 -9.03 -22.24 4.67
N GLU A 311 -7.83 -22.81 4.59
CA GLU A 311 -7.41 -23.96 5.40
C GLU A 311 -7.52 -23.62 6.90
N ASN A 312 -7.05 -22.44 7.30
CA ASN A 312 -7.17 -21.97 8.67
C ASN A 312 -8.63 -21.78 9.08
N ILE A 313 -9.45 -21.10 8.28
CA ILE A 313 -10.89 -20.90 8.55
C ILE A 313 -11.59 -22.25 8.69
N GLY A 314 -11.33 -23.19 7.78
CA GLY A 314 -11.89 -24.54 7.81
C GLY A 314 -11.50 -25.31 9.06
N LEU A 315 -10.22 -25.28 9.44
CA LEU A 315 -9.72 -25.91 10.66
C LEU A 315 -10.36 -25.31 11.92
N TYR A 316 -10.41 -23.97 12.04
CA TYR A 316 -11.05 -23.30 13.18
C TYR A 316 -12.55 -23.60 13.26
N THR A 317 -13.24 -23.64 12.12
CA THR A 317 -14.67 -23.96 12.07
C THR A 317 -14.92 -25.41 12.53
N LEU A 318 -14.10 -26.36 12.06
CA LEU A 318 -14.17 -27.76 12.50
C LEU A 318 -13.93 -27.89 14.01
N LEU A 319 -12.88 -27.25 14.53
CA LEU A 319 -12.55 -27.26 15.96
C LEU A 319 -13.68 -26.65 16.80
N PHE A 320 -14.29 -25.57 16.33
CA PHE A 320 -15.44 -24.95 17.01
C PHE A 320 -16.63 -25.92 17.07
N VAL A 321 -16.99 -26.55 15.95
CA VAL A 321 -18.09 -27.53 15.91
C VAL A 321 -17.83 -28.71 16.84
N VAL A 322 -16.61 -29.27 16.82
CA VAL A 322 -16.22 -30.36 17.73
C VAL A 322 -16.34 -29.92 19.20
N THR A 323 -15.90 -28.70 19.52
CA THR A 323 -15.99 -28.17 20.89
C THR A 323 -17.44 -28.00 21.35
N VAL A 324 -18.33 -27.52 20.46
CA VAL A 324 -19.77 -27.41 20.74
C VAL A 324 -20.40 -28.78 20.98
N ILE A 325 -20.07 -29.79 20.16
CA ILE A 325 -20.57 -31.17 20.32
C ILE A 325 -20.11 -31.76 21.65
N ILE A 326 -18.83 -31.64 22.00
CA ILE A 326 -18.29 -32.14 23.28
C ILE A 326 -19.00 -31.46 24.45
N SER A 327 -19.15 -30.13 24.40
CA SER A 327 -19.82 -29.37 25.45
C SER A 327 -21.27 -29.81 25.64
N PHE A 328 -22.00 -30.07 24.55
CA PHE A 328 -23.35 -30.61 24.61
C PHE A 328 -23.43 -31.96 25.33
N PHE A 329 -22.51 -32.89 25.03
CA PHE A 329 -22.45 -34.18 25.72
C PHE A 329 -22.10 -34.04 27.21
N VAL A 330 -21.21 -33.11 27.58
CA VAL A 330 -20.87 -32.83 28.99
C VAL A 330 -22.08 -32.28 29.76
N ILE A 331 -22.88 -31.42 29.13
CA ILE A 331 -24.11 -30.90 29.75
C ILE A 331 -25.13 -32.03 29.94
N LEU A 332 -25.31 -32.89 28.94
CA LEU A 332 -26.23 -34.03 29.04
C LEU A 332 -25.83 -35.01 30.16
N THR A 333 -24.54 -35.32 30.30
CA THR A 333 -24.07 -36.19 31.38
C THR A 333 -24.26 -35.55 32.75
N PHE A 334 -23.99 -34.25 32.89
CA PHE A 334 -24.23 -33.53 34.14
C PHE A 334 -25.72 -33.50 34.53
N LEU A 335 -26.61 -33.24 33.57
CA LEU A 335 -28.06 -33.30 33.79
C LEU A 335 -28.51 -34.70 34.20
N SER A 336 -28.00 -35.75 33.54
CA SER A 336 -28.31 -37.14 33.90
C SER A 336 -27.89 -37.48 35.33
N ILE A 337 -26.70 -37.05 35.76
CA ILE A 337 -26.22 -37.23 37.14
C ILE A 337 -27.14 -36.48 38.13
N LEU A 338 -27.46 -35.22 37.86
CA LEU A 338 -28.37 -34.43 38.69
C LEU A 338 -29.74 -35.12 38.83
N PHE A 339 -30.37 -35.52 37.73
CA PHE A 339 -31.65 -36.22 37.75
C PHE A 339 -31.60 -37.56 38.48
N SER A 340 -30.47 -38.27 38.41
CA SER A 340 -30.25 -39.52 39.15
C SER A 340 -30.05 -39.31 40.65
N CYS A 341 -29.54 -38.15 41.08
CA CYS A 341 -29.34 -37.79 42.49
C CYS A 341 -30.61 -37.23 43.17
N ILE A 342 -31.54 -36.62 42.44
CA ILE A 342 -32.81 -36.10 42.96
C ILE A 342 -33.64 -37.13 43.77
N PRO A 343 -33.84 -38.38 43.31
CA PRO A 343 -34.58 -39.39 44.09
C PRO A 343 -33.84 -39.82 45.38
N PHE A 344 -32.50 -39.70 45.42
CA PHE A 344 -31.71 -40.05 46.60
C PHE A 344 -31.83 -39.00 47.71
N LEU A 345 -31.89 -37.71 47.34
CA LEU A 345 -32.14 -36.60 48.27
C LEU A 345 -33.58 -36.60 48.81
N ARG A 346 -34.56 -36.98 47.98
CA ARG A 346 -35.97 -37.06 48.41
C ARG A 346 -36.24 -38.13 49.46
N ARG A 347 -35.37 -39.14 49.57
CA ARG A 347 -35.44 -40.23 50.55
C ARG A 347 -34.80 -39.91 51.90
N TYR A 348 -34.06 -38.80 52.01
CA TYR A 348 -33.39 -38.34 53.23
C TYR A 348 -34.11 -37.17 53.92
N ILE A 349 -35.16 -36.60 53.30
CA ILE A 349 -35.93 -35.45 53.81
C ILE A 349 -37.32 -35.88 54.36
N HIS A 350 -37.64 -37.18 54.30
CA HIS A 350 -38.76 -37.81 54.99
C HIS A 350 -38.21 -38.80 56.01
#